data_AF-A0A973RA78-F1
#
_entry.id   AF-A0A973RA78-F1
#
_cell.length_a   1.000
_cell.length_b   1.000
_cell.length_c   1.000
_cell.angle_alpha   90.00
_cell.angle_beta   90.00
_cell.angle_gamma   90.00
#
_symmetry.space_group_name_H-M   'P 1'
#
loop_
_entity.id
_entity.type
_entity.pdbx_description
1 polymer ?
#
loop_
_entity_poly.entity_id
_entity_poly.type
_entity_poly.pdbx_seq_one_letter_code
_entity_poly.pdbx_strand_id
1 'polypeptide(L)'
;MDIDLARTWVQAIGAAVEQHKDHLTQLDSAIGDADHGVNMHRGFSAVTTALDDVAPDTVGALLVKAGTTLISSVGGASGPLYGGAFRAMGRTLDLPEATSQEFAHALAAGLAAIQKLGAASPGDKTMIDAYAPALAAFRQRADAGAGLAAAALAAADAAEDG
;
A
#
# COMPACT_ATOMS: atom_id res chain seq x y z
N MET A 1 -12.91 6.44 -6.33
CA MET A 1 -11.66 6.68 -5.60
C MET A 1 -11.18 7.97 -6.16
N ASP A 2 -11.61 9.06 -5.54
CA ASP A 2 -11.13 10.38 -5.88
C ASP A 2 -9.82 10.67 -5.12
N ILE A 3 -9.26 11.86 -5.36
CA ILE A 3 -8.01 12.31 -4.77
C ILE A 3 -8.11 12.43 -3.25
N ASP A 4 -9.26 12.89 -2.72
CA ASP A 4 -9.45 13.11 -1.29
C ASP A 4 -9.57 11.79 -0.51
N LEU A 5 -10.28 10.81 -1.07
CA LEU A 5 -10.34 9.46 -0.51
C LEU A 5 -8.96 8.78 -0.60
N ALA A 6 -8.22 8.95 -1.70
CA ALA A 6 -6.88 8.40 -1.84
C ALA A 6 -5.91 9.01 -0.81
N ARG A 7 -5.99 10.33 -0.58
CA ARG A 7 -5.22 11.03 0.45
C ARG A 7 -5.54 10.51 1.84
N THR A 8 -6.83 10.45 2.17
CA THR A 8 -7.33 9.98 3.46
C THR A 8 -6.90 8.54 3.70
N TRP A 9 -6.96 7.69 2.68
CA TRP A 9 -6.50 6.31 2.74
C TRP A 9 -5.00 6.22 3.05
N VAL A 10 -4.15 6.98 2.33
CA VAL A 10 -2.69 6.99 2.59
C VAL A 10 -2.37 7.50 3.99
N GLN A 11 -3.06 8.55 4.47
CA GLN A 11 -2.89 9.07 5.82
C GLN A 11 -3.36 8.06 6.88
N ALA A 12 -4.44 7.31 6.62
CA ALA A 12 -4.91 6.25 7.50
C ALA A 12 -3.91 5.09 7.62
N ILE A 13 -3.17 4.76 6.55
CA ILE A 13 -2.06 3.79 6.64
C ILE A 13 -0.99 4.31 7.61
N GLY A 14 -0.61 5.58 7.50
CA GLY A 14 0.36 6.19 8.43
C GLY A 14 -0.10 6.17 9.88
N ALA A 15 -1.38 6.44 10.14
CA ALA A 15 -1.97 6.34 11.47
C ALA A 15 -1.94 4.91 12.02
N ALA A 16 -2.29 3.91 11.20
CA ALA A 16 -2.23 2.50 11.59
C ALA A 16 -0.79 2.05 11.88
N VAL A 17 0.17 2.48 11.07
CA VAL A 17 1.60 2.18 11.29
C VAL A 17 2.08 2.79 12.61
N GLU A 18 1.71 4.03 12.93
CA GLU A 18 2.09 4.62 14.22
C GLU A 18 1.44 3.87 15.39
N GLN A 19 0.16 3.52 15.29
CA GLN A 19 -0.54 2.75 16.32
C GLN A 19 0.12 1.39 16.59
N HIS A 20 0.65 0.74 15.55
CA HIS A 20 1.23 -0.60 15.63
C HIS A 20 2.77 -0.63 15.58
N LYS A 21 3.44 0.52 15.65
CA LYS A 21 4.90 0.65 15.48
C LYS A 21 5.69 -0.31 16.36
N ASP A 22 5.38 -0.34 17.65
CA ASP A 22 6.13 -1.15 18.61
C ASP A 22 5.86 -2.65 18.40
N HIS A 23 4.63 -3.01 18.04
CA HIS A 23 4.27 -4.39 17.72
C HIS A 23 4.98 -4.89 16.45
N LEU A 24 5.01 -4.08 15.39
CA LEU A 24 5.73 -4.39 14.15
C LEU A 24 7.24 -4.56 14.41
N THR A 25 7.81 -3.70 15.26
CA THR A 25 9.21 -3.80 15.70
C THR A 25 9.46 -5.09 16.50
N GLN A 26 8.52 -5.46 17.37
CA GLN A 26 8.62 -6.70 18.14
C GLN A 26 8.57 -7.94 17.25
N LEU A 27 7.66 -8.00 16.27
CA LEU A 27 7.59 -9.11 15.31
C LEU A 27 8.90 -9.25 14.52
N ASP A 28 9.43 -8.13 14.05
CA ASP A 28 10.69 -8.09 13.32
C ASP A 28 11.89 -8.46 14.21
N SER A 29 11.88 -8.13 15.49
CA SER A 29 12.94 -8.54 16.42
C SER A 29 13.09 -10.07 16.57
N ALA A 30 12.03 -10.83 16.32
CA ALA A 30 12.06 -12.28 16.45
C ALA A 30 12.78 -12.98 15.27
N ILE A 31 12.80 -12.36 14.08
CA ILE A 31 13.27 -12.99 12.83
C ILE A 31 14.08 -12.06 11.90
N GLY A 32 14.34 -10.82 12.33
CA GLY A 32 14.98 -9.75 11.57
C GLY A 32 15.87 -8.88 12.47
N ASP A 33 15.97 -7.59 12.17
CA ASP A 33 16.89 -6.65 12.84
C ASP A 33 16.20 -5.62 13.74
N ALA A 34 14.90 -5.82 14.00
CA ALA A 34 14.08 -5.00 14.91
C ALA A 34 13.98 -3.54 14.47
N ASP A 35 13.89 -3.30 13.17
CA ASP A 35 13.81 -1.95 12.61
C ASP A 35 12.53 -1.68 11.82
N HIS A 36 11.75 -2.72 11.50
CA HIS A 36 10.62 -2.60 10.58
C HIS A 36 9.59 -1.55 11.00
N GLY A 37 9.08 -1.62 12.22
CA GLY A 37 8.08 -0.66 12.71
C GLY A 37 8.60 0.77 12.70
N VAL A 38 9.83 0.98 13.14
CA VAL A 38 10.50 2.30 13.15
C VAL A 38 10.67 2.84 11.72
N ASN A 39 11.13 2.01 10.79
CA ASN A 39 11.33 2.37 9.39
C ASN A 39 10.00 2.72 8.69
N MET A 40 8.96 1.92 8.91
CA MET A 40 7.63 2.16 8.34
C MET A 40 7.01 3.43 8.91
N HIS A 41 7.11 3.66 10.22
CA HIS A 41 6.62 4.89 10.85
C HIS A 41 7.34 6.11 10.26
N ARG A 42 8.68 6.11 10.22
CA ARG A 42 9.47 7.21 9.62
C ARG A 42 9.01 7.51 8.19
N GLY A 43 8.80 6.47 7.39
CA GLY A 43 8.36 6.61 6.00
C GLY A 43 6.98 7.20 5.85
N PHE A 44 5.99 6.64 6.55
CA PHE A 44 4.62 7.11 6.42
C PHE A 44 4.39 8.47 7.09
N SER A 45 5.12 8.82 8.16
CA SER A 45 5.13 10.21 8.66
C SER A 45 5.62 11.18 7.59
N ALA A 46 6.70 10.84 6.88
CA ALA A 46 7.21 11.66 5.80
C ALA A 46 6.22 11.75 4.62
N VAL A 47 5.50 10.65 4.31
CA VAL A 47 4.43 10.67 3.30
C VAL A 47 3.31 11.61 3.72
N THR A 48 2.81 11.52 4.95
CA THR A 48 1.73 12.40 5.45
C THR A 48 2.12 13.87 5.28
N THR A 49 3.30 14.28 5.76
CA THR A 49 3.80 15.65 5.57
C THR A 49 3.93 16.02 4.10
N ALA A 50 4.47 15.12 3.28
CA ALA A 50 4.65 15.37 1.85
C ALA A 50 3.32 15.46 1.08
N LEU A 51 2.23 14.94 1.64
CA LEU A 51 0.90 15.04 1.08
C LEU A 51 0.18 16.31 1.51
N ASP A 52 0.39 16.81 2.73
CA ASP A 52 -0.29 18.02 3.24
C ASP A 52 -0.07 19.25 2.34
N ASP A 53 1.10 19.35 1.69
CA ASP A 53 1.49 20.49 0.86
C ASP A 53 1.24 20.31 -0.65
N VAL A 54 0.62 19.21 -1.09
CA VAL A 54 0.41 18.94 -2.53
C VAL A 54 -1.06 18.89 -2.92
N ALA A 55 -1.38 19.54 -4.03
CA ALA A 55 -2.66 19.46 -4.72
C ALA A 55 -2.45 18.79 -6.10
N PRO A 56 -2.44 17.45 -6.19
CA PRO A 56 -2.27 16.75 -7.46
C PRO A 56 -3.54 16.78 -8.30
N ASP A 57 -3.39 16.72 -9.62
CA ASP A 57 -4.52 16.69 -10.57
C ASP A 57 -5.13 15.28 -10.74
N THR A 58 -4.41 14.24 -10.34
CA THR A 58 -4.85 12.84 -10.48
C THR A 58 -4.54 12.02 -9.23
N VAL A 59 -5.32 10.95 -9.02
CA VAL A 59 -5.07 9.94 -7.98
C VAL A 59 -3.67 9.35 -8.16
N GLY A 60 -3.29 9.11 -9.41
CA GLY A 60 -1.99 8.57 -9.78
C GLY A 60 -0.81 9.43 -9.32
N ALA A 61 -0.90 10.75 -9.53
CA ALA A 61 0.12 11.68 -9.08
C ALA A 61 0.30 11.68 -7.55
N LEU A 62 -0.81 11.58 -6.79
CA LEU A 62 -0.77 11.44 -5.33
C LEU A 62 -0.02 10.16 -4.91
N LEU A 63 -0.37 9.01 -5.50
CA LEU A 63 0.25 7.73 -5.16
C LEU A 63 1.73 7.67 -5.60
N VAL A 64 2.08 8.27 -6.74
CA VAL A 64 3.49 8.39 -7.17
C VAL A 64 4.30 9.25 -6.20
N LYS A 65 3.72 10.36 -5.70
CA LYS A 65 4.36 11.19 -4.67
C LYS A 65 4.60 10.38 -3.40
N ALA A 66 3.58 9.70 -2.89
CA ALA A 66 3.69 8.84 -1.71
C ALA A 66 4.77 7.77 -1.90
N GLY A 67 4.75 7.03 -3.01
CA GLY A 67 5.74 5.99 -3.27
C GLY A 67 7.17 6.51 -3.45
N THR A 68 7.34 7.69 -4.05
CA THR A 68 8.66 8.34 -4.15
C THR A 68 9.19 8.74 -2.77
N THR A 69 8.32 9.28 -1.92
CA THR A 69 8.69 9.62 -0.54
C THR A 69 9.10 8.37 0.24
N LEU A 70 8.34 7.26 0.16
CA LEU A 70 8.68 6.00 0.83
C LEU A 70 10.06 5.46 0.42
N ILE A 71 10.39 5.48 -0.88
CA ILE A 71 11.72 5.05 -1.36
C ILE A 71 12.85 5.85 -0.70
N SER A 72 12.64 7.15 -0.49
CA SER A 72 13.67 8.04 0.07
C SER A 72 13.75 8.03 1.60
N SER A 73 12.72 7.53 2.30
CA SER A 73 12.56 7.71 3.75
C SER A 73 12.50 6.40 4.53
N VAL A 74 12.01 5.31 3.94
CA VAL A 74 12.00 3.98 4.57
C VAL A 74 13.35 3.29 4.32
N GLY A 75 13.95 2.76 5.39
CA GLY A 75 15.20 2.00 5.32
C GLY A 75 14.97 0.54 4.95
N GLY A 76 16.06 -0.19 4.67
CA GLY A 76 16.02 -1.62 4.41
C GLY A 76 15.24 -2.02 3.15
N ALA A 77 14.77 -3.27 3.10
CA ALA A 77 14.06 -3.82 1.93
C ALA A 77 12.67 -3.19 1.73
N SER A 78 12.02 -2.75 2.81
CA SER A 78 10.63 -2.29 2.79
C SER A 78 10.42 -1.02 1.95
N GLY A 79 11.39 -0.09 1.94
CA GLY A 79 11.25 1.18 1.22
C GLY A 79 11.09 1.02 -0.29
N PRO A 80 12.03 0.33 -0.96
CA PRO A 80 11.89 0.00 -2.37
C PRO A 80 10.64 -0.83 -2.70
N LEU A 81 10.22 -1.76 -1.84
CA LEU A 81 9.04 -2.61 -2.06
C LEU A 81 7.74 -1.82 -2.00
N TYR A 82 7.43 -1.17 -0.87
CA TYR A 82 6.20 -0.37 -0.73
C TYR A 82 6.22 0.83 -1.67
N GLY A 83 7.32 1.56 -1.74
CA GLY A 83 7.40 2.74 -2.60
C GLY A 83 7.34 2.38 -4.09
N GLY A 84 7.92 1.25 -4.49
CA GLY A 84 7.75 0.67 -5.83
C GLY A 84 6.31 0.31 -6.14
N ALA A 85 5.60 -0.31 -5.19
CA ALA A 85 4.19 -0.65 -5.32
C ALA A 85 3.31 0.60 -5.51
N PHE A 86 3.44 1.61 -4.64
CA PHE A 86 2.68 2.86 -4.75
C PHE A 86 2.94 3.58 -6.09
N ARG A 87 4.19 3.63 -6.54
CA ARG A 87 4.52 4.20 -7.86
C ARG A 87 3.92 3.38 -9.01
N ALA A 88 3.85 2.06 -8.89
CA ALA A 88 3.25 1.19 -9.90
C ALA A 88 1.74 1.38 -9.97
N MET A 89 1.06 1.43 -8.82
CA MET A 89 -0.36 1.78 -8.72
C MET A 89 -0.63 3.13 -9.38
N GLY A 90 0.13 4.16 -8.99
CA GLY A 90 -0.12 5.51 -9.47
C GLY A 90 0.05 5.69 -10.98
N ARG A 91 0.97 4.95 -11.61
CA ARG A 91 1.13 4.96 -13.09
C ARG A 91 -0.08 4.42 -13.85
N THR A 92 -0.97 3.67 -13.19
CA THR A 92 -2.19 3.14 -13.82
C THR A 92 -3.42 4.03 -13.61
N LEU A 93 -3.31 5.05 -12.75
CA LEU A 93 -4.43 5.89 -12.30
C LEU A 93 -4.23 7.36 -12.67
N ASP A 94 -3.87 7.64 -13.93
CA ASP A 94 -3.77 9.02 -14.43
C ASP A 94 -5.15 9.63 -14.71
N LEU A 95 -5.99 9.64 -13.67
CA LEU A 95 -7.39 10.01 -13.68
C LEU A 95 -7.72 10.76 -12.38
N PRO A 96 -8.67 11.71 -12.40
CA PRO A 96 -9.11 12.43 -11.20
C PRO A 96 -9.93 11.54 -10.24
N GLU A 97 -10.57 10.50 -10.77
CA GLU A 97 -11.33 9.51 -10.02
C GLU A 97 -11.20 8.13 -10.67
N ALA A 98 -11.08 7.09 -9.85
CA ALA A 98 -11.02 5.69 -10.28
C ALA A 98 -12.18 4.86 -9.68
N THR A 99 -12.79 4.02 -10.50
CA THR A 99 -13.74 2.98 -10.11
C THR A 99 -13.06 1.89 -9.26
N SER A 100 -13.86 1.00 -8.65
CA SER A 100 -13.31 -0.17 -7.95
C SER A 100 -12.54 -1.10 -8.88
N GLN A 101 -12.95 -1.24 -10.15
CA GLN A 101 -12.24 -2.08 -11.13
C GLN A 101 -10.88 -1.48 -11.53
N GLU A 102 -10.81 -0.16 -11.78
CA GLU A 102 -9.56 0.54 -12.06
C GLU A 102 -8.61 0.47 -10.85
N PHE A 103 -9.14 0.63 -9.64
CA PHE A 103 -8.33 0.50 -8.43
C PHE A 103 -7.85 -0.94 -8.20
N ALA A 104 -8.65 -1.96 -8.54
CA ALA A 104 -8.22 -3.37 -8.52
C ALA A 104 -7.06 -3.61 -9.50
N HIS A 105 -7.11 -3.00 -10.69
CA HIS A 105 -6.01 -3.05 -11.65
C HIS A 105 -4.74 -2.39 -11.09
N ALA A 106 -4.88 -1.24 -10.41
CA ALA A 106 -3.77 -0.56 -9.76
C ALA A 106 -3.13 -1.43 -8.67
N LEU A 107 -3.93 -2.03 -7.78
CA LEU A 107 -3.45 -2.95 -6.74
C LEU A 107 -2.68 -4.14 -7.35
N ALA A 108 -3.17 -4.70 -8.46
CA ALA A 108 -2.47 -5.75 -9.20
C ALA A 108 -1.10 -5.29 -9.72
N ALA A 109 -1.00 -4.06 -10.24
CA ALA A 109 0.28 -3.47 -10.64
C ALA A 109 1.23 -3.27 -9.44
N GLY A 110 0.70 -2.92 -8.28
CA GLY A 110 1.43 -2.81 -7.02
C GLY A 110 2.03 -4.15 -6.58
N LEU A 111 1.21 -5.21 -6.53
CA LEU A 111 1.66 -6.57 -6.19
C LEU A 111 2.73 -7.08 -7.17
N ALA A 112 2.51 -6.89 -8.47
CA ALA A 112 3.48 -7.29 -9.50
C ALA A 112 4.83 -6.56 -9.34
N ALA A 113 4.82 -5.29 -8.91
CA ALA A 113 6.05 -4.54 -8.63
C ALA A 113 6.82 -5.11 -7.43
N ILE A 114 6.12 -5.50 -6.36
CA ILE A 114 6.72 -6.17 -5.20
C ILE A 114 7.33 -7.50 -5.59
N GLN A 115 6.58 -8.35 -6.30
CA GLN A 115 7.06 -9.65 -6.76
C GLN A 115 8.27 -9.53 -7.67
N LYS A 116 8.26 -8.58 -8.61
CA LYS A 116 9.39 -8.33 -9.52
C LYS A 116 10.66 -7.89 -8.78
N LEU A 117 10.52 -7.06 -7.75
CA LEU A 117 11.67 -6.53 -7.01
C LEU A 117 12.19 -7.49 -5.95
N GLY A 118 11.29 -8.11 -5.18
CA GLY A 118 11.64 -9.02 -4.09
C GLY A 118 11.91 -10.46 -4.53
N ALA A 119 11.54 -10.83 -5.76
CA ALA A 119 11.65 -12.20 -6.29
C ALA A 119 10.97 -13.27 -5.40
N ALA A 120 9.98 -12.87 -4.61
CA ALA A 120 9.25 -13.73 -3.68
C ALA A 120 7.91 -14.20 -4.29
N SER A 121 7.49 -15.38 -3.87
CA SER A 121 6.26 -16.08 -4.27
C SER A 121 5.32 -16.28 -3.08
N PRO A 122 4.03 -16.56 -3.32
CA PRO A 122 3.13 -16.98 -2.26
C PRO A 122 3.70 -18.21 -1.51
N GLY A 123 3.69 -18.15 -0.19
CA GLY A 123 4.25 -19.15 0.74
C GLY A 123 5.64 -18.82 1.27
N ASP A 124 6.32 -17.79 0.74
CA ASP A 124 7.68 -17.41 1.16
C ASP A 124 7.73 -16.65 2.50
N LYS A 125 6.58 -16.45 3.17
CA LYS A 125 6.42 -15.69 4.42
C LYS A 125 6.85 -14.24 4.27
N THR A 126 6.25 -13.57 3.30
CA THR A 126 6.48 -12.15 3.00
C THR A 126 5.17 -11.38 2.95
N MET A 127 5.25 -10.05 2.75
CA MET A 127 4.06 -9.21 2.55
C MET A 127 3.15 -9.66 1.39
N ILE A 128 3.65 -10.50 0.47
CA ILE A 128 2.86 -11.07 -0.62
C ILE A 128 1.76 -12.00 -0.09
N ASP A 129 2.01 -12.67 1.03
CA ASP A 129 1.08 -13.66 1.60
C ASP A 129 -0.20 -13.02 2.12
N ALA A 130 -0.12 -11.77 2.62
CA ALA A 130 -1.30 -10.96 2.93
C ALA A 130 -1.84 -10.22 1.68
N TYR A 131 -0.97 -9.69 0.81
CA TYR A 131 -1.41 -8.84 -0.31
C TYR A 131 -2.11 -9.66 -1.43
N ALA A 132 -1.61 -10.84 -1.78
CA ALA A 132 -2.22 -11.65 -2.83
C ALA A 132 -3.68 -12.04 -2.55
N PRO A 133 -4.06 -12.59 -1.37
CA PRO A 133 -5.45 -12.89 -1.06
C PRO A 133 -6.31 -11.62 -0.94
N ALA A 134 -5.77 -10.54 -0.37
CA ALA A 134 -6.46 -9.25 -0.32
C ALA A 134 -6.86 -8.74 -1.71
N LEU A 135 -5.93 -8.76 -2.67
CA LEU A 135 -6.19 -8.38 -4.06
C LEU A 135 -7.23 -9.29 -4.71
N ALA A 136 -7.14 -10.61 -4.49
CA ALA A 136 -8.10 -11.56 -5.06
C ALA A 136 -9.53 -11.26 -4.58
N ALA A 137 -9.71 -11.05 -3.27
CA ALA A 137 -11.00 -10.71 -2.68
C ALA A 137 -11.51 -9.33 -3.15
N PHE A 138 -10.64 -8.32 -3.19
CA PHE A 138 -10.98 -7.00 -3.69
C PHE A 138 -11.51 -7.07 -5.13
N ARG A 139 -10.76 -7.75 -6.01
CA ARG A 139 -11.08 -7.90 -7.42
C ARG A 139 -12.38 -8.67 -7.63
N GLN A 140 -12.59 -9.76 -6.89
CA GLN A 140 -13.85 -10.51 -6.97
C GLN A 140 -15.06 -9.62 -6.66
N ARG A 141 -14.98 -8.77 -5.63
CA ARG A 141 -16.05 -7.82 -5.29
C ARG A 141 -16.22 -6.75 -6.37
N ALA A 142 -15.12 -6.19 -6.86
CA ALA A 142 -15.15 -5.18 -7.92
C ALA A 142 -15.76 -5.73 -9.23
N ASP A 143 -15.39 -6.94 -9.64
CA ASP A 143 -15.93 -7.61 -10.83
C ASP A 143 -17.41 -7.97 -10.68
N ALA A 144 -17.89 -8.15 -9.45
CA ALA A 144 -19.31 -8.29 -9.12
C ALA A 144 -20.07 -6.95 -9.04
N GLY A 145 -19.43 -5.82 -9.37
CA GLY A 145 -20.03 -4.49 -9.36
C GLY A 145 -20.07 -3.81 -7.99
N ALA A 146 -19.36 -4.34 -6.98
CA ALA A 146 -19.30 -3.69 -5.69
C ALA A 146 -18.46 -2.40 -5.73
N GLY A 147 -18.87 -1.41 -4.94
CA GLY A 147 -18.10 -0.19 -4.72
C GLY A 147 -16.84 -0.41 -3.87
N LEU A 148 -16.00 0.63 -3.80
CA LEU A 148 -14.70 0.59 -3.13
C LEU A 148 -14.75 0.12 -1.68
N ALA A 149 -15.70 0.61 -0.89
CA ALA A 149 -15.80 0.26 0.54
C ALA A 149 -16.06 -1.24 0.75
N ALA A 150 -17.01 -1.82 0.01
CA ALA A 150 -17.33 -3.24 0.12
C ALA A 150 -16.18 -4.13 -0.40
N ALA A 151 -15.49 -3.70 -1.46
CA ALA A 151 -14.31 -4.39 -1.95
C ALA A 151 -13.12 -4.30 -0.97
N ALA A 152 -12.91 -3.15 -0.33
CA ALA A 152 -11.85 -2.94 0.65
C ALA A 152 -12.06 -3.74 1.94
N LEU A 153 -13.31 -3.87 2.42
CA LEU A 153 -13.63 -4.73 3.57
C LEU A 153 -13.29 -6.20 3.30
N ALA A 154 -13.73 -6.73 2.15
CA ALA A 154 -13.39 -8.10 1.77
C ALA A 154 -11.87 -8.31 1.61
N ALA A 155 -11.16 -7.29 1.14
CA ALA A 155 -9.71 -7.31 1.03
C ALA A 155 -9.03 -7.32 2.41
N ALA A 156 -9.55 -6.58 3.37
CA ALA A 156 -9.04 -6.55 4.73
C ALA A 156 -9.20 -7.91 5.42
N ASP A 157 -10.40 -8.51 5.34
CA ASP A 157 -10.66 -9.85 5.89
C ASP A 157 -9.70 -10.88 5.30
N ALA A 158 -9.52 -10.86 3.96
CA ALA A 158 -8.63 -11.79 3.27
C ALA A 158 -7.13 -11.54 3.53
N ALA A 159 -6.74 -10.30 3.91
CA ALA A 159 -5.38 -9.99 4.32
C ALA A 159 -5.08 -10.50 5.74
N GLU A 160 -6.08 -10.56 6.62
CA GLU A 160 -5.94 -11.06 7.98
C GLU A 160 -5.80 -12.59 8.01
N ASP A 161 -6.44 -13.28 7.07
CA ASP A 161 -6.37 -14.74 6.92
C ASP A 161 -5.08 -15.25 6.20
N GLY A 162 -4.32 -14.37 5.55
CA GLY A 162 -3.16 -14.70 4.70
C GLY A 162 -1.81 -14.57 5.38
#